data_AF-A0A1Q3ANB8-F1
#
_entry.id   AF-A0A1Q3ANB8-F1
#
_cell.length_a   1.000
_cell.length_b   1.000
_cell.length_c   1.000
_cell.angle_alpha   90.00
_cell.angle_beta   90.00
_cell.angle_gamma   90.00
#
_symmetry.space_group_name_H-M   'P 1'
#
loop_
_entity.id
_entity.type
_entity.pdbx_description
1 polymer ?
#
loop_
_entity_poly.entity_id
_entity_poly.type
_entity_poly.pdbx_seq_one_letter_code
_entity_poly.pdbx_strand_id
1 'polypeptide(L)'
;MDKCARKVRWNLVCKPRKQGGLGLRSLQTWNIASIFKHLWALLQNQKSQWVQWVNSEVFRGNILWLAHHRGTFSWSLRKLLILREKLRSYLVYYIGDGSKFSLWTDPWLYNLSIIKAYGHKVKYEIGLGR
;
A
#
# COMPACT_ATOMS: atom_id res chain seq x y z
N MET A 1 9.12 22.43 41.74
CA MET A 1 9.31 21.04 41.30
C MET A 1 9.64 21.05 39.82
N ASP A 2 10.91 21.00 39.48
CA ASP A 2 11.37 21.11 38.09
C ASP A 2 11.12 19.80 37.33
N LYS A 3 10.20 19.85 36.36
CA LYS A 3 9.90 18.71 35.50
C LYS A 3 10.95 18.63 34.39
N CYS A 4 12.08 17.98 34.67
CA CYS A 4 13.07 17.61 33.65
C CYS A 4 12.50 16.49 32.76
N ALA A 5 11.68 16.86 31.77
CA ALA A 5 11.15 15.93 30.78
C ALA A 5 12.25 15.51 29.78
N ARG A 6 12.85 14.33 30.02
CA ARG A 6 13.86 13.75 29.11
C ARG A 6 13.17 12.99 27.98
N LYS A 7 13.50 13.31 26.73
CA LYS A 7 12.95 12.62 25.55
C LYS A 7 13.31 11.13 25.61
N VAL A 8 12.29 10.29 25.71
CA VAL A 8 12.46 8.83 25.73
C VAL A 8 12.56 8.31 24.29
N ARG A 9 13.58 7.48 24.02
CA ARG A 9 13.73 6.80 22.74
C ARG A 9 12.72 5.65 22.65
N TRP A 10 11.63 5.86 21.91
CA TRP A 10 10.56 4.86 21.73
C TRP A 10 11.05 3.50 21.21
N ASN A 11 12.11 3.47 20.39
CA ASN A 11 12.70 2.23 19.89
C ASN A 11 13.27 1.35 21.01
N LEU A 12 13.71 1.92 22.13
CA LEU A 12 14.19 1.16 23.30
C LEU A 12 13.02 0.67 24.15
N VAL A 13 12.01 1.52 24.33
CA VAL A 13 10.76 1.19 25.06
C VAL A 13 10.04 0.01 24.42
N CYS A 14 10.02 -0.06 23.09
CA CYS A 14 9.31 -1.12 22.37
C CYS A 14 10.06 -2.46 22.34
N LYS A 15 11.30 -2.53 22.84
CA LYS A 15 12.03 -3.81 22.92
C LYS A 15 11.35 -4.76 23.93
N PRO A 16 11.47 -6.09 23.76
CA PRO A 16 11.02 -7.05 24.76
C PRO A 16 11.65 -6.80 26.13
N ARG A 17 10.94 -7.16 27.22
CA ARG A 17 11.47 -7.08 28.59
C ARG A 17 12.81 -7.81 28.76
N LYS A 18 12.97 -8.95 28.08
CA LYS A 18 14.23 -9.72 28.03
C LYS A 18 15.42 -8.94 27.47
N GLN A 19 15.17 -7.90 26.67
CA GLN A 19 16.19 -7.04 26.06
C GLN A 19 16.26 -5.65 26.73
N GLY A 20 15.73 -5.50 27.95
CA GLY A 20 15.74 -4.25 28.71
C GLY A 20 14.73 -3.20 28.25
N GLY A 21 13.76 -3.56 27.41
CA GLY A 21 12.64 -2.69 27.03
C GLY A 21 11.38 -2.90 27.87
N LEU A 22 10.33 -2.15 27.60
CA LEU A 22 9.03 -2.28 28.29
C LEU A 22 8.12 -3.33 27.66
N GLY A 23 8.46 -3.85 26.48
CA GLY A 23 7.66 -4.81 25.72
C GLY A 23 6.42 -4.18 25.05
N LEU A 24 6.38 -2.85 24.95
CA LEU A 24 5.28 -2.15 24.28
C LEU A 24 5.37 -2.32 22.77
N ARG A 25 4.22 -2.34 22.08
CA ARG A 25 4.22 -2.41 20.62
C ARG A 25 4.48 -1.03 20.01
N SER A 26 5.32 -0.97 19.00
CA SER A 26 5.62 0.29 18.30
C SER A 26 4.39 0.83 17.57
N LEU A 27 3.94 2.02 17.96
CA LEU A 27 2.84 2.73 17.30
C LEU A 27 3.14 2.99 15.81
N GLN A 28 4.40 3.23 15.46
CA GLN A 28 4.81 3.42 14.07
C GLN A 28 4.56 2.16 13.25
N THR A 29 4.94 0.98 13.78
CA THR A 29 4.74 -0.31 13.12
C THR A 29 3.25 -0.61 12.96
N TRP A 30 2.46 -0.37 14.01
CA TRP A 30 1.01 -0.53 13.96
C TRP A 30 0.35 0.39 12.95
N ASN A 31 0.75 1.66 12.88
CA ASN A 31 0.19 2.59 11.92
C ASN A 31 0.47 2.13 10.47
N ILE A 32 1.70 1.68 10.18
CA ILE A 32 2.04 1.11 8.87
C ILE A 32 1.17 -0.12 8.57
N ALA A 33 1.03 -1.04 9.53
CA ALA A 33 0.20 -2.24 9.37
C ALA A 33 -1.29 -1.89 9.14
N SER A 34 -1.82 -0.90 9.86
CA SER A 34 -3.18 -0.39 9.67
C SER A 34 -3.36 0.20 8.28
N ILE A 35 -2.41 0.98 7.78
CA ILE A 35 -2.47 1.52 6.41
C ILE A 35 -2.39 0.39 5.38
N PHE A 36 -1.54 -0.61 5.59
CA PHE A 36 -1.49 -1.80 4.72
C PHE A 36 -2.81 -2.55 4.69
N LYS A 37 -3.51 -2.68 5.82
CA LYS A 37 -4.85 -3.27 5.87
C LYS A 37 -5.85 -2.50 5.00
N HIS A 38 -5.80 -1.17 5.00
CA HIS A 38 -6.66 -0.34 4.15
C HIS A 38 -6.29 -0.50 2.67
N LEU A 39 -5.01 -0.49 2.33
CA LEU A 39 -4.53 -0.75 0.97
C LEU A 39 -4.97 -2.13 0.47
N TRP A 40 -4.89 -3.14 1.32
CA TRP A 40 -5.37 -4.49 1.01
C TRP A 40 -6.88 -4.52 0.76
N ALA A 41 -7.66 -3.79 1.57
CA ALA A 41 -9.11 -3.68 1.35
C ALA A 41 -9.44 -3.00 0.00
N LEU A 42 -8.65 -2.01 -0.42
CA LEU A 42 -8.76 -1.39 -1.75
C LEU A 42 -8.41 -2.39 -2.87
N LEU A 43 -7.30 -3.13 -2.74
CA LEU A 43 -6.88 -4.14 -3.73
C LEU A 43 -7.93 -5.22 -3.94
N GLN A 44 -8.51 -5.71 -2.84
CA GLN A 44 -9.53 -6.75 -2.89
C GLN A 44 -10.93 -6.21 -3.24
N ASN A 45 -11.07 -4.91 -3.54
CA ASN A 45 -12.34 -4.22 -3.79
C ASN A 45 -13.42 -4.62 -2.76
N GLN A 46 -13.07 -4.60 -1.47
CA GLN A 46 -14.01 -4.99 -0.43
C GLN A 46 -15.23 -4.06 -0.43
N LYS A 47 -16.40 -4.60 -0.10
CA LYS A 47 -17.68 -3.87 -0.03
C LYS A 47 -17.76 -2.98 1.21
N SER A 48 -16.80 -2.08 1.38
CA SER A 48 -16.81 -1.03 2.39
C SER A 48 -17.17 0.30 1.72
N GLN A 49 -18.02 1.10 2.37
CA GLN A 49 -18.35 2.45 1.90
C GLN A 49 -17.09 3.31 1.70
N TRP A 50 -16.10 3.15 2.57
CA TRP A 50 -14.83 3.85 2.43
C TRP A 50 -14.07 3.43 1.17
N VAL A 51 -14.03 2.13 0.86
CA VAL A 51 -13.37 1.62 -0.36
C VAL A 51 -14.08 2.16 -1.61
N GLN A 52 -15.41 2.16 -1.63
CA GLN A 52 -16.19 2.69 -2.74
C GLN A 52 -15.94 4.19 -2.95
N TRP A 53 -15.94 4.97 -1.86
CA TRP A 53 -15.66 6.41 -1.91
C TRP A 53 -14.24 6.71 -2.39
N VAL A 54 -13.23 5.98 -1.90
CA VAL A 54 -11.84 6.16 -2.37
C VAL A 54 -11.74 5.81 -3.86
N ASN A 55 -12.37 4.72 -4.29
CA ASN A 55 -12.36 4.32 -5.70
C ASN A 55 -13.04 5.35 -6.61
N SER A 56 -14.16 5.95 -6.18
CA SER A 56 -14.87 6.97 -6.97
C SER A 56 -14.15 8.31 -6.98
N GLU A 57 -13.75 8.83 -5.82
CA GLU A 57 -13.24 10.20 -5.69
C GLU A 57 -11.72 10.30 -5.93
N VAL A 58 -10.96 9.35 -5.39
CA VAL A 58 -9.49 9.40 -5.41
C VAL A 58 -8.96 8.73 -6.67
N PHE A 59 -9.43 7.53 -6.98
CA PHE A 59 -8.92 6.79 -8.14
C PHE A 59 -9.70 7.09 -9.42
N ARG A 60 -10.97 7.51 -9.35
CA ARG A 60 -11.81 7.85 -10.51
C ARG A 60 -11.80 6.75 -11.57
N GLY A 61 -11.92 5.49 -11.13
CA GLY A 61 -11.86 4.31 -12.00
C GLY A 61 -10.46 3.86 -12.41
N ASN A 62 -9.39 4.52 -11.95
CA ASN A 62 -8.03 4.03 -12.13
C ASN A 62 -7.69 2.92 -11.14
N ILE A 63 -6.70 2.11 -11.52
CA ILE A 63 -6.18 1.03 -10.69
C ILE A 63 -5.28 1.62 -9.61
N LEU A 64 -5.26 1.02 -8.42
CA LEU A 64 -4.48 1.47 -7.26
C LEU A 64 -3.03 1.81 -7.63
N TRP A 65 -2.41 1.04 -8.53
CA TRP A 65 -1.01 1.18 -8.95
C TRP A 65 -0.75 2.35 -9.92
N LEU A 66 -1.75 2.70 -10.72
CA LEU A 66 -1.67 3.78 -11.72
C LEU A 66 -2.10 5.13 -11.14
N ALA A 67 -2.71 5.13 -9.95
CA ALA A 67 -3.08 6.33 -9.25
C ALA A 67 -1.85 7.22 -9.00
N HIS A 68 -1.91 8.45 -9.52
CA HIS A 68 -0.88 9.46 -9.33
C HIS A 68 -1.22 10.39 -8.17
N HIS A 69 -0.17 10.86 -7.49
CA HIS A 69 -0.25 11.94 -6.50
C HIS A 69 -0.41 13.31 -7.19
N ARG A 70 -1.38 13.48 -8.09
CA ARG A 70 -1.67 14.78 -8.71
C ARG A 70 -2.99 15.31 -8.13
N GLY A 71 -2.88 16.07 -7.04
CA GLY A 71 -4.03 16.70 -6.38
C GLY A 71 -3.78 17.09 -4.92
N THR A 72 -4.67 17.93 -4.37
CA THR A 72 -4.75 18.29 -2.95
C THR A 72 -5.38 17.16 -2.14
N PHE A 73 -4.68 16.03 -2.02
CA PHE A 73 -5.15 14.94 -1.16
C PHE A 73 -4.95 15.26 0.32
N SER A 74 -5.83 14.70 1.16
CA SER A 74 -5.64 14.71 2.61
C SER A 74 -4.31 14.05 2.98
N TRP A 75 -3.73 14.45 4.11
CA TRP A 75 -2.44 13.91 4.57
C TRP A 75 -2.46 12.37 4.68
N SER A 76 -3.58 11.80 5.13
CA SER A 76 -3.76 10.36 5.25
C SER A 76 -3.74 9.64 3.90
N LEU A 77 -4.42 10.17 2.88
CA LEU A 77 -4.40 9.61 1.52
C LEU A 77 -3.00 9.70 0.89
N ARG A 78 -2.27 10.80 1.14
CA ARG A 78 -0.86 10.91 0.70
C ARG A 78 0.01 9.84 1.34
N LYS A 79 -0.13 9.61 2.65
CA LYS A 79 0.61 8.54 3.35
C LYS A 79 0.25 7.16 2.83
N LEU A 80 -1.03 6.92 2.51
CA LEU A 80 -1.49 5.68 1.91
C LEU A 80 -0.83 5.44 0.54
N LEU A 81 -0.80 6.45 -0.33
CA LEU A 81 -0.16 6.35 -1.66
C LEU A 81 1.36 6.15 -1.56
N ILE A 82 2.04 6.78 -0.60
CA ILE A 82 3.48 6.57 -0.37
C ILE A 82 3.75 5.14 0.10
N LEU A 83 2.93 4.63 1.03
CA LEU A 83 3.11 3.29 1.59
C LEU A 83 2.68 2.18 0.62
N ARG A 84 1.92 2.49 -0.44
CA ARG A 84 1.60 1.56 -1.52
C ARG A 84 2.85 0.92 -2.14
N GLU A 85 3.89 1.71 -2.40
CA GLU A 85 5.13 1.21 -2.99
C GLU A 85 5.84 0.24 -2.03
N LYS A 86 5.79 0.52 -0.73
CA LYS A 86 6.32 -0.38 0.29
C LYS A 86 5.49 -1.66 0.41
N LEU A 87 4.17 -1.58 0.29
CA LEU A 87 3.30 -2.76 0.31
C LEU A 87 3.63 -3.72 -0.84
N ARG A 88 4.02 -3.19 -2.00
CA ARG A 88 4.34 -3.94 -3.22
C ARG A 88 5.33 -5.08 -2.98
N SER A 89 6.34 -4.90 -2.12
CA SER A 89 7.32 -5.94 -1.79
C SER A 89 6.80 -7.04 -0.86
N TYR A 90 5.62 -6.88 -0.29
CA TYR A 90 4.98 -7.85 0.61
C TYR A 90 3.79 -8.56 -0.05
N LEU A 91 3.47 -8.25 -1.31
CA LEU A 91 2.36 -8.87 -2.02
C LEU A 91 2.83 -10.09 -2.80
N VAL A 92 2.05 -11.16 -2.69
CA VAL A 92 2.18 -12.35 -3.53
C VAL A 92 0.86 -12.50 -4.27
N TYR A 93 0.95 -12.61 -5.60
CA TYR A 93 -0.22 -12.76 -6.47
C TYR A 93 -0.38 -14.23 -6.85
N TYR A 94 -1.59 -14.75 -6.66
CA TYR A 94 -2.00 -16.03 -7.22
C TYR A 94 -2.79 -15.76 -8.50
N ILE A 95 -2.28 -16.25 -9.62
CA ILE A 95 -2.92 -16.06 -10.93
C ILE A 95 -4.17 -16.95 -10.97
N GLY A 96 -5.33 -16.31 -11.02
CA GLY A 96 -6.63 -16.96 -11.14
C GLY A 96 -7.27 -16.69 -12.51
N ASP A 97 -8.61 -16.59 -12.52
CA ASP A 97 -9.45 -16.38 -13.70
C ASP A 97 -9.45 -14.95 -14.29
N GLY A 98 -8.66 -14.03 -13.72
CA GLY A 98 -8.56 -12.64 -14.16
C GLY A 98 -9.71 -11.73 -13.69
N SER A 99 -10.67 -12.22 -12.90
CA SER A 99 -11.80 -11.41 -12.41
C SER A 99 -11.40 -10.31 -11.42
N LYS A 100 -10.33 -10.53 -10.66
CA LYS A 100 -9.83 -9.62 -9.60
C LYS A 100 -8.41 -9.12 -9.86
N PHE A 101 -7.81 -9.54 -10.98
CA PHE A 101 -6.40 -9.38 -11.26
C PHE A 101 -6.18 -8.97 -12.72
N SER A 102 -5.37 -7.95 -12.91
CA SER A 102 -4.98 -7.45 -14.22
C SER A 102 -3.52 -7.81 -14.52
N LEU A 103 -3.33 -8.74 -15.44
CA LEU A 103 -2.01 -9.20 -15.90
C LEU A 103 -1.05 -8.04 -16.26
N TRP A 104 -1.59 -6.97 -16.84
CA TRP A 104 -0.81 -5.86 -17.38
C TRP A 104 -0.39 -4.83 -16.35
N THR A 105 -1.27 -4.56 -15.38
CA THR A 105 -1.17 -3.39 -14.50
C THR A 105 -0.79 -3.76 -13.07
N ASP A 106 -1.15 -4.97 -12.62
CA ASP A 106 -0.81 -5.45 -11.29
C ASP A 106 0.67 -5.88 -11.20
N PRO A 107 1.30 -5.69 -10.02
CA PRO A 107 2.72 -5.92 -9.81
C PRO A 107 3.07 -7.36 -9.46
N TRP A 108 2.65 -8.32 -10.27
CA TRP A 108 2.82 -9.74 -9.99
C TRP A 108 4.19 -10.30 -10.44
N LEU A 109 4.81 -9.68 -11.44
CA LEU A 109 6.08 -10.15 -12.00
C LEU A 109 7.25 -9.49 -11.29
N TYR A 110 7.86 -10.16 -10.30
CA TYR A 110 8.97 -9.62 -9.50
C TYR A 110 8.66 -8.25 -8.86
N ASN A 111 7.43 -8.07 -8.34
CA ASN A 111 6.94 -6.77 -7.86
C ASN A 111 6.91 -5.70 -8.96
N LEU A 112 6.90 -6.04 -10.24
CA LEU A 112 6.75 -5.16 -11.38
C LEU A 112 5.47 -5.53 -12.14
N SER A 113 4.87 -4.52 -12.78
CA SER A 113 3.80 -4.76 -13.75
C SER A 113 4.43 -4.92 -15.12
N ILE A 114 3.80 -5.69 -16.02
CA ILE A 114 4.34 -5.92 -17.37
C ILE A 114 4.54 -4.59 -18.10
N ILE A 115 3.59 -3.66 -17.96
CA ILE A 115 3.70 -2.32 -18.55
C ILE A 115 4.93 -1.59 -18.04
N LYS A 116 5.31 -1.77 -16.77
CA LYS A 116 6.49 -1.12 -16.18
C LYS A 116 7.80 -1.83 -16.58
N ALA A 117 7.76 -3.14 -16.78
CA ALA A 117 8.93 -3.93 -17.15
C ALA A 117 9.28 -3.82 -18.65
N TYR A 118 8.28 -3.88 -19.53
CA TYR A 118 8.47 -3.95 -20.97
C TYR A 118 7.86 -2.77 -21.75
N GLY A 119 7.11 -1.89 -21.08
CA GLY A 119 6.44 -0.76 -21.72
C GLY A 119 5.06 -1.09 -22.29
N HIS A 120 4.35 -0.06 -22.74
CA HIS A 120 2.99 -0.20 -23.28
C HIS A 120 2.93 -0.93 -24.64
N LYS A 121 4.04 -0.98 -25.39
CA LYS A 121 4.09 -1.55 -26.76
C LYS A 121 3.82 -3.05 -26.79
N VAL A 122 4.25 -3.75 -25.74
CA VAL A 122 4.10 -5.21 -25.62
C VAL A 122 2.64 -5.67 -25.69
N LYS A 123 1.68 -4.85 -25.23
CA LYS A 123 0.25 -5.19 -25.35
C LYS A 123 -0.20 -5.32 -26.81
N TYR A 124 0.38 -4.54 -27.71
CA TYR A 124 0.05 -4.54 -29.14
C TYR A 124 0.82 -5.62 -29.90
N GLU A 125 2.06 -5.86 -29.51
CA GLU A 125 2.94 -6.86 -30.15
C GLU A 125 2.45 -8.30 -29.96
N ILE A 126 1.77 -8.61 -28.85
CA ILE A 126 1.27 -9.96 -28.56
C ILE A 126 -0.10 -10.24 -29.25
N GLY A 127 -0.62 -9.30 -30.05
CA GLY A 127 -1.88 -9.48 -30.79
C GLY A 127 -3.15 -9.49 -29.93
N LEU A 128 -3.03 -9.21 -28.62
CA LEU A 128 -4.15 -9.08 -27.66
C LEU A 128 -4.81 -7.68 -27.69
N GLY A 129 -4.45 -6.86 -28.69
CA GLY A 129 -5.00 -5.53 -28.94
C GLY A 129 -5.93 -5.52 -30.16
N ARG A 130 -6.97 -6.34 -30.17
CA ARG A 130 -8.15 -6.18 -31.02
C ARG A 130 -9.41 -6.39 -30.18
#